data_AF-A0A5K3FYL6-F1
#
_entry.id   AF-A0A5K3FYL6-F1
#
_cell.length_a   1.000
_cell.length_b   1.000
_cell.length_c   1.000
_cell.angle_alpha   90.00
_cell.angle_beta   90.00
_cell.angle_gamma   90.00
#
_symmetry.space_group_name_H-M   'P 1'
#
loop_
_entity.id
_entity.type
_entity.pdbx_description
1 polymer ?
#
loop_
_entity_poly.entity_id
_entity_poly.type
_entity_poly.pdbx_seq_one_letter_code
_entity_poly.pdbx_strand_id
1 'polypeptide(L)'
;MAVLSWCSTVLSRSTLKIIFNGKRYLRDSRVTIAPYLLNRTKPPEDILNNLTSEDAARLDLIRAEHNMFIASGKAVPPSLSAGDYLELLCCPSVSARNRYYLFRFKVFQRREAKRLEQLSKATTKPTTELTQKNQILRMIRSHPIRAHQDDWVVAELRTADESAQTLVFDCSHENEMRLVDQKNLAKQLAMAFSRNREMRPFPFHFMFTSLSPGTNQYHFFEQAFGVHESMSKYKSLDDCPFTVKSEHFTKVVSGRRVVYLSPNAPRAFDSGEFDHDAVYVVGGIVDKAIRRPVTHAWARRS
;
A
#
# COMPACT_ATOMS: atom_id res chain seq x y z
N MET A 1 24.04 -52.76 16.97
CA MET A 1 24.66 -52.10 15.81
C MET A 1 23.75 -52.31 14.61
N ALA A 2 23.05 -51.27 14.15
CA ALA A 2 22.20 -51.31 12.97
C ALA A 2 22.61 -50.14 12.07
N VAL A 3 23.13 -50.46 10.89
CA VAL A 3 23.53 -49.50 9.87
C VAL A 3 22.47 -49.51 8.77
N LEU A 4 21.70 -48.43 8.69
CA LEU A 4 20.75 -48.19 7.60
C LEU A 4 21.48 -47.55 6.42
N SER A 5 21.41 -48.22 5.27
CA SER A 5 21.92 -47.77 3.98
C SER A 5 21.03 -46.66 3.42
N TRP A 6 21.59 -45.47 3.20
CA TRP A 6 20.97 -44.40 2.41
C TRP A 6 21.44 -44.52 0.96
N CYS A 7 20.54 -44.95 0.08
CA CYS A 7 20.77 -44.95 -1.36
C CYS A 7 20.64 -43.50 -1.86
N SER A 8 21.77 -42.81 -2.05
CA SER A 8 21.83 -41.50 -2.69
C SER A 8 21.91 -41.69 -4.20
N THR A 9 20.82 -41.38 -4.91
CA THR A 9 20.85 -41.26 -6.37
C THR A 9 21.59 -39.97 -6.73
N VAL A 10 22.91 -40.07 -6.86
CA VAL A 10 23.77 -38.99 -7.33
C VAL A 10 23.46 -38.74 -8.81
N LEU A 11 22.64 -37.71 -9.08
CA LEU A 11 22.56 -37.14 -10.42
C LEU A 11 23.92 -36.56 -10.78
N SER A 12 24.58 -37.20 -11.73
CA SER A 12 25.96 -36.87 -12.12
C SER A 12 26.07 -35.45 -12.69
N ARG A 13 27.22 -34.81 -12.46
CA ARG A 13 27.54 -33.45 -12.92
C ARG A 13 27.50 -33.28 -14.45
N SER A 14 27.42 -34.36 -15.24
CA SER A 14 27.31 -34.29 -16.70
C SER A 14 25.88 -34.00 -17.17
N THR A 15 24.85 -34.46 -16.45
CA THR A 15 23.44 -34.17 -16.77
C THR A 15 23.08 -32.69 -16.55
N LEU A 16 23.77 -32.03 -15.61
CA LEU A 16 23.63 -30.60 -15.32
C LEU A 16 24.21 -29.68 -16.42
N LYS A 17 25.19 -30.16 -17.21
CA LYS A 17 25.75 -29.38 -18.33
C LYS A 17 24.84 -29.37 -19.56
N ILE A 18 24.01 -30.39 -19.74
CA ILE A 18 23.14 -30.51 -20.91
C ILE A 18 21.91 -29.59 -20.80
N ILE A 19 21.44 -29.28 -19.58
CA ILE A 19 20.29 -28.37 -19.38
C ILE A 19 20.69 -26.89 -19.58
N PHE A 20 21.95 -26.52 -19.36
CA PHE A 20 22.40 -25.12 -19.34
C PHE A 20 23.15 -24.64 -20.59
N ASN A 21 23.49 -25.51 -21.55
CA ASN A 21 24.19 -25.10 -22.77
C ASN A 21 23.28 -24.68 -23.96
N GLY A 22 21.96 -24.58 -23.74
CA GLY A 22 21.00 -24.32 -24.81
C GLY A 22 20.34 -22.93 -24.85
N LYS A 23 20.53 -22.02 -23.88
CA LYS A 23 19.92 -20.68 -23.91
C LYS A 23 20.79 -19.61 -23.24
N ARG A 24 21.88 -19.23 -23.90
CA ARG A 24 22.58 -17.95 -23.65
C ARG A 24 21.79 -16.71 -24.14
N TYR A 25 20.55 -16.90 -24.60
CA TYR A 25 19.69 -15.86 -25.19
C TYR A 25 18.68 -15.18 -24.23
N LEU A 26 18.65 -15.50 -22.93
CA LEU A 26 17.68 -14.91 -21.99
C LEU A 26 18.30 -13.93 -20.99
N ARG A 27 19.42 -13.29 -21.34
CA ARG A 27 20.08 -12.34 -20.44
C ARG A 27 19.63 -10.88 -20.59
N ASP A 28 18.79 -10.53 -21.59
CA ASP A 28 18.47 -9.11 -21.79
C ASP A 28 17.17 -8.77 -22.55
N SER A 29 16.14 -9.63 -22.53
CA SER A 29 14.81 -9.22 -22.98
C SER A 29 13.97 -8.78 -21.78
N ARG A 30 13.56 -7.51 -21.75
CA ARG A 30 12.54 -7.05 -20.80
C ARG A 30 11.27 -7.84 -21.07
N VAL A 31 10.77 -8.53 -20.05
CA VAL A 31 9.53 -9.29 -20.20
C VAL A 31 8.35 -8.32 -20.15
N THR A 32 7.47 -8.39 -21.16
CA THR A 32 6.19 -7.68 -21.14
C THR A 32 5.27 -8.35 -20.12
N ILE A 33 4.76 -7.57 -19.17
CA ILE A 33 3.91 -8.10 -18.08
C ILE A 33 2.46 -8.03 -18.54
N ALA A 34 1.77 -9.17 -18.48
CA ALA A 34 0.36 -9.23 -18.86
C ALA A 34 -0.52 -8.40 -17.90
N PRO A 35 -1.51 -7.63 -18.39
CA PRO A 35 -2.34 -6.77 -17.55
C PRO A 35 -3.07 -7.51 -16.42
N TYR A 36 -3.46 -8.77 -16.64
CA TYR A 36 -4.17 -9.56 -15.62
C TYR A 36 -3.29 -9.84 -14.39
N LEU A 37 -1.96 -9.93 -14.55
CA LEU A 37 -1.01 -10.10 -13.44
C LEU A 37 -0.88 -8.83 -12.59
N LEU A 38 -1.29 -7.68 -13.13
CA LEU A 38 -1.28 -6.39 -12.43
C LEU A 38 -2.60 -6.11 -11.72
N ASN A 39 -3.60 -6.97 -11.85
CA ASN A 39 -4.84 -6.85 -11.10
C ASN A 39 -4.58 -7.15 -9.62
N ARG A 40 -5.02 -6.25 -8.73
CA ARG A 40 -4.91 -6.36 -7.27
C ARG A 40 -6.26 -6.34 -6.59
N THR A 41 -7.37 -6.23 -7.32
CA THR A 41 -8.73 -6.32 -6.77
C THR A 41 -9.12 -7.75 -6.45
N LYS A 42 -8.49 -8.72 -7.11
CA LYS A 42 -8.60 -10.15 -6.80
C LYS A 42 -7.48 -10.59 -5.85
N PRO A 43 -7.75 -11.58 -4.97
CA PRO A 43 -6.71 -12.12 -4.11
C PRO A 43 -5.60 -12.76 -4.96
N PRO A 44 -4.32 -12.69 -4.52
CA PRO A 44 -3.20 -13.22 -5.28
C PRO A 44 -3.31 -14.71 -5.61
N GLU A 45 -3.92 -15.49 -4.72
CA GLU A 45 -4.12 -16.93 -4.87
C GLU A 45 -4.95 -17.26 -6.12
N ASP A 46 -6.03 -16.51 -6.34
CA ASP A 46 -6.92 -16.72 -7.49
C ASP A 46 -6.22 -16.42 -8.82
N ILE A 47 -5.34 -15.41 -8.82
CA ILE A 47 -4.55 -15.06 -10.01
C ILE A 47 -3.51 -16.14 -10.30
N LEU A 48 -2.84 -16.65 -9.26
CA LEU A 48 -1.84 -17.70 -9.41
C LEU A 48 -2.45 -19.05 -9.81
N ASN A 49 -3.70 -19.31 -9.44
CA ASN A 49 -4.42 -20.52 -9.86
C ASN A 49 -4.86 -20.46 -11.33
N ASN A 50 -5.07 -19.26 -11.87
CA ASN A 50 -5.55 -19.02 -13.24
C ASN A 50 -4.46 -18.42 -14.14
N LEU A 51 -3.24 -18.99 -14.09
CA LEU A 51 -2.14 -18.56 -14.93
C LEU A 51 -2.21 -19.15 -16.34
N THR A 52 -1.69 -18.40 -17.32
CA THR A 52 -1.39 -18.95 -18.65
C THR A 52 -0.31 -20.01 -18.55
N SER A 53 -0.24 -20.94 -19.50
CA SER A 53 0.78 -22.00 -19.50
C SER A 53 2.21 -21.43 -19.49
N GLU A 54 2.44 -20.29 -20.13
CA GLU A 54 3.74 -19.61 -20.14
C GLU A 54 4.07 -19.01 -18.76
N ASP A 55 3.13 -18.30 -18.14
CA ASP A 55 3.35 -17.69 -16.83
C ASP A 55 3.42 -18.72 -15.70
N ALA A 56 2.75 -19.86 -15.83
CA ALA A 56 2.90 -21.01 -14.93
C ALA A 56 4.32 -21.58 -14.99
N ALA A 57 4.88 -21.78 -16.20
CA ALA A 57 6.26 -22.22 -16.36
C ALA A 57 7.27 -21.20 -15.79
N ARG A 58 6.99 -19.89 -15.96
CA ARG A 58 7.79 -18.82 -15.33
C ARG A 58 7.71 -18.87 -13.81
N LEU A 59 6.54 -19.14 -13.24
CA LEU A 59 6.36 -19.27 -11.79
C LEU A 59 7.18 -20.44 -11.23
N ASP A 60 7.18 -21.59 -11.91
CA ASP A 60 7.96 -22.75 -11.49
C ASP A 60 9.46 -22.49 -11.55
N LEU A 61 9.92 -21.75 -12.57
CA LEU A 61 11.31 -21.28 -12.63
C LEU A 61 11.64 -20.38 -11.44
N ILE A 62 10.75 -19.45 -11.07
CA ILE A 62 10.94 -18.55 -9.92
C ILE A 62 10.97 -19.34 -8.60
N ARG A 63 10.12 -20.37 -8.45
CA ARG A 63 10.13 -21.27 -7.28
C ARG A 63 11.45 -22.03 -7.18
N ALA A 64 11.91 -22.62 -8.28
CA ALA A 64 13.19 -23.33 -8.33
C ALA A 64 14.36 -22.39 -8.00
N GLU A 65 14.33 -21.17 -8.53
CA GLU A 65 15.34 -20.15 -8.23
C GLU A 65 15.35 -19.75 -6.75
N HIS A 66 14.18 -19.56 -6.14
CA HIS A 66 14.06 -19.25 -4.72
C HIS A 66 14.67 -20.37 -3.85
N ASN A 67 14.35 -21.63 -4.15
CA ASN A 67 14.90 -22.79 -3.46
C ASN A 67 16.43 -22.88 -3.61
N MET A 68 16.95 -22.59 -4.81
CA MET A 68 18.39 -22.52 -5.04
C MET A 68 19.05 -21.39 -4.23
N PHE A 69 18.39 -20.23 -4.12
CA PHE A 69 18.90 -19.11 -3.31
C PHE A 69 18.95 -19.45 -1.82
N ILE A 70 17.97 -20.19 -1.31
CA ILE A 70 17.98 -20.70 0.07
C ILE A 70 19.13 -21.69 0.25
N ALA A 71 19.25 -22.69 -0.65
CA ALA A 71 20.30 -23.71 -0.58
C ALA A 71 21.73 -23.12 -0.68
N SER A 72 21.90 -22.02 -1.41
CA SER A 72 23.17 -21.31 -1.55
C SER A 72 23.43 -20.28 -0.44
N GLY A 73 22.54 -20.12 0.53
CA GLY A 73 22.71 -19.18 1.65
C GLY A 73 22.65 -17.70 1.24
N LYS A 74 21.98 -17.37 0.14
CA LYS A 74 21.81 -15.97 -0.28
C LYS A 74 20.85 -15.22 0.65
N ALA A 75 20.96 -13.89 0.63
CA ALA A 75 20.13 -12.95 1.40
C ALA A 75 18.68 -12.89 0.89
N VAL A 76 17.91 -13.95 1.17
CA VAL A 76 16.54 -14.18 0.70
C VAL A 76 15.68 -14.68 1.87
N PRO A 77 14.40 -14.29 1.98
CA PRO A 77 13.52 -14.78 3.05
C PRO A 77 13.35 -16.32 2.99
N PRO A 78 13.10 -17.00 4.11
CA PRO A 78 12.96 -18.46 4.15
C PRO A 78 11.67 -18.97 3.49
N SER A 79 10.61 -18.15 3.49
CA SER A 79 9.35 -18.45 2.83
C SER A 79 8.73 -17.19 2.23
N LEU A 80 7.92 -17.36 1.19
CA LEU A 80 7.26 -16.30 0.43
C LEU A 80 5.75 -16.55 0.39
N SER A 81 4.97 -15.47 0.44
CA SER A 81 3.50 -15.56 0.28
C SER A 81 3.09 -15.65 -1.19
N ALA A 82 1.82 -16.00 -1.45
CA ALA A 82 1.23 -15.94 -2.78
C ALA A 82 1.41 -14.55 -3.43
N GLY A 83 1.14 -13.48 -2.67
CA GLY A 83 1.39 -12.11 -3.11
C GLY A 83 2.85 -11.85 -3.49
N ASP A 84 3.82 -12.44 -2.78
CA ASP A 84 5.23 -12.28 -3.12
C ASP A 84 5.61 -12.96 -4.44
N TYR A 85 5.04 -14.13 -4.72
CA TYR A 85 5.22 -14.80 -6.01
C TYR A 85 4.59 -14.01 -7.16
N LEU A 86 3.42 -13.41 -6.93
CA LEU A 86 2.78 -12.54 -7.92
C LEU A 86 3.64 -11.30 -8.24
N GLU A 87 4.22 -10.66 -7.23
CA GLU A 87 5.15 -9.52 -7.43
C GLU A 87 6.44 -9.94 -8.16
N LEU A 88 6.96 -11.14 -7.88
CA LEU A 88 8.11 -11.68 -8.60
C LEU A 88 7.81 -11.96 -10.08
N LEU A 89 6.60 -12.41 -10.42
CA LEU A 89 6.14 -12.56 -11.81
C LEU A 89 6.02 -11.21 -12.53
N CYS A 90 5.61 -10.16 -11.80
CA CYS A 90 5.52 -8.79 -12.31
C CYS A 90 6.89 -8.10 -12.44
N CYS A 91 8.00 -8.74 -12.07
CA CYS A 91 9.32 -8.15 -12.24
C CYS A 91 9.81 -8.31 -13.70
N PRO A 92 10.14 -7.21 -14.41
CA PRO A 92 10.48 -7.27 -15.84
C PRO A 92 11.89 -7.82 -16.13
N SER A 93 12.72 -8.03 -15.09
CA SER A 93 14.11 -8.49 -15.23
C SER A 93 14.58 -9.26 -14.00
N VAL A 94 15.63 -10.07 -14.17
CA VAL A 94 16.31 -10.79 -13.09
C VAL A 94 16.84 -9.82 -12.03
N SER A 95 17.43 -8.71 -12.45
CA SER A 95 17.90 -7.65 -11.53
C SER A 95 16.78 -7.04 -10.70
N ALA A 96 15.59 -6.86 -11.28
CA ALA A 96 14.41 -6.40 -10.53
C ALA A 96 13.97 -7.44 -9.48
N ARG A 97 13.92 -8.73 -9.84
CA ARG A 97 13.62 -9.81 -8.89
C ARG A 97 14.66 -9.89 -7.77
N ASN A 98 15.95 -9.78 -8.07
CA ASN A 98 17.02 -9.77 -7.05
C ASN A 98 16.85 -8.61 -6.05
N ARG A 99 16.49 -7.42 -6.54
CA ARG A 99 16.15 -6.28 -5.66
C ARG A 99 14.91 -6.58 -4.81
N TYR A 100 13.90 -7.24 -5.37
CA TYR A 100 12.70 -7.64 -4.63
C TYR A 100 13.02 -8.65 -3.52
N TYR A 101 13.79 -9.70 -3.80
CA TYR A 101 14.22 -10.67 -2.78
C TYR A 101 14.98 -9.99 -1.65
N LEU A 102 15.95 -9.12 -1.97
CA LEU A 102 16.71 -8.37 -0.98
C LEU A 102 15.81 -7.46 -0.13
N PHE A 103 14.83 -6.80 -0.76
CA PHE A 103 13.82 -6.00 -0.05
C PHE A 103 13.03 -6.87 0.93
N ARG A 104 12.50 -8.02 0.48
CA ARG A 104 11.74 -8.94 1.33
C ARG A 104 12.57 -9.51 2.47
N PHE A 105 13.85 -9.80 2.23
CA PHE A 105 14.78 -10.25 3.27
C PHE A 105 15.01 -9.17 4.35
N LYS A 106 15.20 -7.92 3.95
CA LYS A 106 15.31 -6.79 4.90
C LYS A 106 14.03 -6.60 5.71
N VAL A 107 12.86 -6.72 5.09
CA VAL A 107 11.56 -6.65 5.78
C VAL A 107 11.42 -7.79 6.79
N PHE A 108 11.80 -9.01 6.40
CA PHE A 108 11.80 -10.19 7.27
C PHE A 108 12.69 -9.97 8.50
N GLN A 109 13.94 -9.54 8.32
CA GLN A 109 14.85 -9.26 9.44
C GLN A 109 14.31 -8.21 10.40
N ARG A 110 13.73 -7.12 9.89
CA ARG A 110 13.12 -6.07 10.73
C ARG A 110 11.96 -6.61 11.56
N ARG A 111 11.14 -7.50 10.98
CA ARG A 111 10.02 -8.13 11.67
C ARG A 111 10.50 -9.06 12.79
N GLU A 112 11.51 -9.87 12.52
CA GLU A 112 12.11 -10.77 13.51
C GLU A 112 12.80 -9.98 14.64
N ALA A 113 13.56 -8.93 14.32
CA ALA A 113 14.16 -8.05 15.33
C ALA A 113 13.10 -7.43 16.26
N LYS A 114 12.00 -6.92 15.69
CA LYS A 114 10.87 -6.39 16.48
C LYS A 114 10.20 -7.46 17.35
N ARG A 115 10.08 -8.69 16.84
CA ARG A 115 9.51 -9.82 17.60
C ARG A 115 10.39 -10.18 18.79
N LEU A 116 11.71 -10.24 18.61
CA LEU A 116 12.67 -10.50 19.68
C LEU A 116 12.64 -9.38 20.75
N GLU A 117 12.54 -8.13 20.33
CA GLU A 117 12.38 -6.98 21.24
C GLU A 117 11.07 -7.04 22.03
N GLN A 118 9.97 -7.47 21.41
CA GLN A 118 8.69 -7.64 22.11
C GLN A 118 8.74 -8.77 23.13
N LEU A 119 9.40 -9.88 22.80
CA LEU A 119 9.59 -11.00 23.71
C LEU A 119 10.44 -10.59 24.93
N SER A 120 11.55 -9.86 24.71
CA SER A 120 12.40 -9.41 25.83
C SER A 120 11.67 -8.41 26.76
N LYS A 121 10.84 -7.53 26.19
CA LYS A 121 9.98 -6.61 26.97
C LYS A 121 8.86 -7.33 27.72
N ALA A 122 8.36 -8.46 27.21
CA ALA A 122 7.35 -9.25 27.90
C ALA A 122 7.93 -9.98 29.12
N THR A 123 9.17 -10.46 29.04
CA THR A 123 9.87 -11.13 30.14
C THR A 123 10.26 -10.20 31.28
N THR A 124 10.44 -8.90 31.02
CA THR A 124 10.90 -7.90 31.99
C THR A 124 9.78 -7.10 32.66
N LYS A 125 8.50 -7.34 32.34
CA LYS A 125 7.40 -6.70 33.06
C LYS A 125 7.40 -7.21 34.50
N PRO A 126 7.62 -6.35 35.52
CA PRO A 126 7.49 -6.78 36.90
C PRO A 126 6.06 -7.26 37.13
N THR A 127 5.93 -8.38 37.85
CA THR A 127 4.66 -8.92 38.33
C THR A 127 4.05 -7.89 39.27
N THR A 128 3.35 -6.89 38.75
CA THR A 128 2.49 -6.03 39.57
C THR A 128 1.43 -6.93 40.16
N GLU A 129 1.62 -7.31 41.43
CA GLU A 129 0.59 -7.94 42.23
C GLU A 129 -0.70 -7.16 42.02
N LEU A 130 -1.72 -7.85 41.51
CA LEU A 130 -3.06 -7.30 41.36
C LEU A 130 -3.63 -7.15 42.78
N THR A 131 -3.25 -6.07 43.47
CA THR A 131 -3.88 -5.68 44.72
C THR A 131 -5.38 -5.56 44.41
N GLN A 132 -6.18 -6.46 44.97
CA GLN A 132 -7.64 -6.47 44.79
C GLN A 132 -8.20 -5.15 45.29
N LYS A 133 -8.43 -4.22 44.36
CA LYS A 133 -9.17 -3.00 44.63
C LYS A 133 -10.65 -3.34 44.55
N ASN A 134 -11.25 -3.63 45.70
CA ASN A 134 -12.70 -3.59 45.93
C ASN A 134 -13.24 -2.14 45.85
N GLN A 135 -12.78 -1.38 44.86
CA GLN A 135 -13.20 -0.03 44.57
C GLN A 135 -13.54 0.01 43.08
N ILE A 136 -14.82 0.18 42.77
CA ILE A 136 -15.24 0.58 41.42
C ILE A 136 -14.84 2.06 41.27
N LEU A 137 -13.55 2.31 41.03
CA LEU A 137 -13.11 3.60 40.55
C LEU A 137 -13.63 3.71 39.12
N ARG A 138 -14.69 4.50 38.92
CA ARG A 138 -15.12 5.00 37.61
C ARG A 138 -14.04 5.97 37.10
N MET A 139 -12.85 5.43 36.78
CA MET A 139 -11.82 6.20 36.11
C MET A 139 -12.39 6.56 34.75
N ILE A 140 -12.67 7.84 34.53
CA ILE A 140 -12.81 8.37 33.18
C ILE A 140 -11.43 8.20 32.55
N ARG A 141 -11.23 7.06 31.90
CA ARG A 141 -10.01 6.80 31.16
C ARG A 141 -9.98 7.75 29.96
N SER A 142 -8.80 8.04 29.45
CA SER A 142 -8.65 8.85 28.24
C SER A 142 -9.38 8.26 27.03
N HIS A 143 -9.66 6.94 27.03
CA HIS A 143 -10.29 6.24 25.92
C HIS A 143 -11.73 6.70 25.60
N PRO A 144 -12.69 6.71 26.54
CA PRO A 144 -14.05 7.21 26.27
C PRO A 144 -14.11 8.70 25.91
N ILE A 145 -13.25 9.55 26.48
CA ILE A 145 -13.17 10.97 26.09
C ILE A 145 -12.72 11.10 24.63
N ARG A 146 -11.68 10.35 24.24
CA ARG A 146 -11.19 10.32 22.86
C ARG A 146 -12.24 9.80 21.89
N ALA A 147 -12.96 8.73 22.25
CA ALA A 147 -14.03 8.19 21.42
C ALA A 147 -15.16 9.22 21.18
N HIS A 148 -15.61 9.92 22.23
CA HIS A 148 -16.60 10.99 22.08
C HIS A 148 -16.08 12.15 21.22
N GLN A 149 -14.82 12.56 21.41
CA GLN A 149 -14.21 13.60 20.56
C GLN A 149 -14.10 13.15 19.10
N ASP A 150 -13.71 11.90 18.86
CA ASP A 150 -13.66 11.31 17.54
C ASP A 150 -15.04 11.30 16.86
N ASP A 151 -16.09 10.91 17.58
CA ASP A 151 -17.45 10.88 17.04
C ASP A 151 -17.96 12.29 16.67
N TRP A 152 -17.64 13.31 17.49
CA TRP A 152 -17.94 14.72 17.18
C TRP A 152 -17.18 15.23 15.95
N VAL A 153 -15.88 14.96 15.86
CA VAL A 153 -15.06 15.35 14.70
C VAL A 153 -15.54 14.65 13.43
N VAL A 154 -15.95 13.38 13.55
CA VAL A 154 -16.55 12.62 12.45
C VAL A 154 -17.88 13.24 11.99
N ALA A 155 -18.68 13.78 12.90
CA ALA A 155 -19.92 14.46 12.55
C ALA A 155 -19.64 15.77 11.78
N GLU A 156 -18.68 16.57 12.23
CA GLU A 156 -18.25 17.81 11.57
C GLU A 156 -17.68 17.53 10.17
N LEU A 157 -16.81 16.52 10.04
CA LEU A 157 -16.28 16.12 8.72
C LEU A 157 -17.36 15.60 7.77
N ARG A 158 -18.45 15.00 8.27
CA ARG A 158 -19.53 14.51 7.41
C ARG A 158 -20.41 15.63 6.86
N THR A 159 -20.48 16.78 7.51
CA THR A 159 -21.32 17.93 7.10
C THR A 159 -20.48 18.97 6.34
N ALA A 160 -19.82 18.52 5.27
CA ALA A 160 -18.88 19.32 4.48
C ALA A 160 -19.46 20.62 3.91
N ASP A 161 -20.72 20.60 3.46
CA ASP A 161 -21.35 21.78 2.86
C ASP A 161 -21.70 22.86 3.91
N GLU A 162 -21.73 22.51 5.19
CA GLU A 162 -22.19 23.39 6.28
C GLU A 162 -21.08 23.79 7.26
N SER A 163 -20.05 22.96 7.48
CA SER A 163 -19.12 23.14 8.60
C SER A 163 -17.63 23.04 8.29
N ALA A 164 -17.23 22.28 7.26
CA ALA A 164 -15.82 21.99 7.01
C ALA A 164 -15.40 22.38 5.59
N GLN A 165 -14.28 23.10 5.45
CA GLN A 165 -13.75 23.46 4.15
C GLN A 165 -13.32 22.21 3.37
N THR A 166 -13.77 22.09 2.12
CA THR A 166 -13.45 20.93 1.27
C THR A 166 -12.04 21.02 0.69
N LEU A 167 -11.23 19.99 0.93
CA LEU A 167 -9.97 19.73 0.26
C LEU A 167 -10.12 18.55 -0.69
N VAL A 168 -9.98 18.81 -1.99
CA VAL A 168 -10.16 17.81 -3.04
C VAL A 168 -8.83 17.14 -3.37
N PHE A 169 -8.82 15.83 -3.49
CA PHE A 169 -7.71 15.04 -4.01
C PHE A 169 -8.09 14.46 -5.37
N ASP A 170 -7.37 14.87 -6.41
CA ASP A 170 -7.55 14.42 -7.78
C ASP A 170 -6.82 13.09 -8.01
N CYS A 171 -7.55 11.97 -8.04
CA CYS A 171 -6.99 10.63 -8.24
C CYS A 171 -6.93 10.22 -9.72
N SER A 172 -7.09 11.15 -10.68
CA SER A 172 -7.11 10.83 -12.12
C SER A 172 -5.79 10.28 -12.69
N HIS A 173 -4.72 10.29 -11.90
CA HIS A 173 -3.37 9.92 -12.30
C HIS A 173 -3.03 8.43 -12.11
N GLU A 174 -4.04 7.54 -11.99
CA GLU A 174 -3.83 6.09 -11.79
C GLU A 174 -2.84 5.49 -12.80
N ASN A 175 -3.02 5.80 -14.09
CA ASN A 175 -2.21 5.28 -15.21
C ASN A 175 -0.78 5.82 -15.23
N GLU A 176 -0.51 6.91 -14.52
CA GLU A 176 0.83 7.47 -14.38
C GLU A 176 1.58 6.77 -13.23
N MET A 177 0.91 6.04 -12.35
CA MET A 177 1.55 5.43 -11.19
C MET A 177 1.76 3.93 -11.37
N ARG A 178 2.92 3.43 -10.91
CA ARG A 178 3.09 1.98 -10.69
C ARG A 178 2.17 1.54 -9.56
N LEU A 179 1.81 0.27 -9.50
CA LEU A 179 0.97 -0.29 -8.42
C LEU A 179 1.52 0.02 -7.01
N VAL A 180 2.85 -0.05 -6.84
CA VAL A 180 3.49 0.31 -5.57
C VAL A 180 3.31 1.79 -5.22
N ASP A 181 3.30 2.67 -6.20
CA ASP A 181 3.13 4.11 -6.02
C ASP A 181 1.66 4.44 -5.72
N GLN A 182 0.70 3.80 -6.40
CA GLN A 182 -0.74 3.88 -6.07
C GLN A 182 -1.01 3.40 -4.63
N LYS A 183 -0.42 2.27 -4.24
CA LYS A 183 -0.53 1.76 -2.85
C LYS A 183 0.10 2.69 -1.83
N ASN A 184 1.22 3.33 -2.17
CA ASN A 184 1.85 4.31 -1.29
C ASN A 184 1.04 5.59 -1.18
N LEU A 185 0.42 6.06 -2.27
CA LEU A 185 -0.48 7.20 -2.28
C LEU A 185 -1.64 6.97 -1.31
N ALA A 186 -2.33 5.82 -1.41
CA ALA A 186 -3.43 5.47 -0.52
C ALA A 186 -3.01 5.54 0.97
N LYS A 187 -1.82 5.01 1.30
CA LYS A 187 -1.26 5.10 2.66
C LYS A 187 -0.94 6.53 3.09
N GLN A 188 -0.37 7.34 2.20
CA GLN A 188 -0.06 8.74 2.50
C GLN A 188 -1.34 9.54 2.77
N LEU A 189 -2.40 9.32 2.00
CA LEU A 189 -3.69 9.98 2.19
C LEU A 189 -4.40 9.49 3.45
N ALA A 190 -4.34 8.19 3.78
CA ALA A 190 -4.86 7.69 5.05
C ALA A 190 -4.12 8.29 6.27
N MET A 191 -2.78 8.46 6.16
CA MET A 191 -1.99 9.14 7.18
C MET A 191 -2.33 10.64 7.27
N ALA A 192 -2.48 11.33 6.13
CA ALA A 192 -2.87 12.73 6.07
C ALA A 192 -4.26 12.94 6.69
N PHE A 193 -5.21 12.06 6.37
CA PHE A 193 -6.54 12.07 6.95
C PHE A 193 -6.51 11.84 8.47
N SER A 194 -5.68 10.91 8.94
CA SER A 194 -5.49 10.69 10.38
C SER A 194 -4.98 11.95 11.09
N ARG A 195 -4.09 12.73 10.45
CA ARG A 195 -3.63 14.03 10.99
C ARG A 195 -4.68 15.13 10.88
N ASN A 196 -5.44 15.16 9.80
CA ASN A 196 -6.54 16.09 9.61
C ASN A 196 -7.59 15.99 10.73
N ARG A 197 -7.90 14.76 11.18
CA ARG A 197 -8.77 14.52 12.33
C ARG A 197 -8.26 15.09 13.66
N GLU A 198 -6.96 15.31 13.77
CA GLU A 198 -6.33 15.92 14.95
C GLU A 198 -6.25 17.45 14.85
N MET A 199 -6.48 18.04 13.66
CA MET A 199 -6.39 19.49 13.45
C MET A 199 -7.56 20.21 14.14
N ARG A 200 -7.25 21.35 14.76
CA ARG A 200 -8.20 22.21 15.45
C ARG A 200 -7.89 23.67 15.13
N PRO A 201 -8.90 24.57 15.07
CA PRO A 201 -10.32 24.30 15.28
C PRO A 201 -11.04 23.68 14.08
N PHE A 202 -10.56 23.87 12.85
CA PHE A 202 -11.28 23.49 11.62
C PHE A 202 -10.53 22.41 10.84
N PRO A 203 -10.96 21.13 10.89
CA PRO A 203 -10.43 20.10 10.01
C PRO A 203 -11.00 20.27 8.59
N PHE A 204 -10.26 19.82 7.57
CA PHE A 204 -10.75 19.83 6.20
C PHE A 204 -11.67 18.65 5.93
N HIS A 205 -12.75 18.85 5.17
CA HIS A 205 -13.46 17.74 4.56
C HIS A 205 -12.64 17.19 3.39
N PHE A 206 -12.23 15.92 3.46
CA PHE A 206 -11.50 15.29 2.36
C PHE A 206 -12.48 14.82 1.30
N MET A 207 -12.21 15.15 0.03
CA MET A 207 -12.96 14.64 -1.11
C MET A 207 -12.02 13.99 -2.12
N PHE A 208 -12.14 12.67 -2.31
CA PHE A 208 -11.40 11.94 -3.33
C PHE A 208 -12.22 11.89 -4.62
N THR A 209 -11.67 12.42 -5.70
CA THR A 209 -12.32 12.48 -7.03
C THR A 209 -11.57 11.60 -8.02
N SER A 210 -12.23 11.23 -9.13
CA SER A 210 -11.68 10.29 -10.12
C SER A 210 -11.29 8.93 -9.52
N LEU A 211 -11.88 8.55 -8.38
CA LEU A 211 -11.58 7.31 -7.67
C LEU A 211 -12.71 6.30 -7.89
N SER A 212 -12.55 5.47 -8.92
CA SER A 212 -13.61 4.58 -9.40
C SER A 212 -13.58 3.20 -8.73
N PRO A 213 -14.72 2.66 -8.27
CA PRO A 213 -14.81 1.30 -7.77
C PRO A 213 -14.29 0.26 -8.78
N GLY A 214 -13.65 -0.79 -8.28
CA GLY A 214 -13.12 -1.88 -9.11
C GLY A 214 -11.76 -1.60 -9.76
N THR A 215 -11.16 -0.44 -9.54
CA THR A 215 -9.75 -0.19 -9.91
C THR A 215 -8.79 -0.63 -8.83
N ASN A 216 -7.50 -0.76 -9.19
CA ASN A 216 -6.45 -1.09 -8.23
C ASN A 216 -6.28 0.02 -7.19
N GLN A 217 -6.34 1.28 -7.65
CA GLN A 217 -6.25 2.43 -6.75
C GLN A 217 -7.37 2.43 -5.72
N TYR A 218 -8.63 2.20 -6.12
CA TYR A 218 -9.76 2.10 -5.19
C TYR A 218 -9.54 1.00 -4.15
N HIS A 219 -9.12 -0.19 -4.59
CA HIS A 219 -8.83 -1.30 -3.69
C HIS A 219 -7.71 -0.97 -2.68
N PHE A 220 -6.67 -0.25 -3.10
CA PHE A 220 -5.62 0.19 -2.18
C PHE A 220 -6.10 1.22 -1.16
N PHE A 221 -7.07 2.07 -1.51
CA PHE A 221 -7.72 2.97 -0.56
C PHE A 221 -8.51 2.17 0.49
N GLU A 222 -9.32 1.19 0.07
CA GLU A 222 -10.04 0.32 1.01
C GLU A 222 -9.09 -0.35 2.01
N GLN A 223 -7.95 -0.86 1.52
CA GLN A 223 -6.91 -1.42 2.38
C GLN A 223 -6.29 -0.39 3.33
N ALA A 224 -5.99 0.82 2.83
CA ALA A 224 -5.31 1.85 3.62
C ALA A 224 -6.22 2.46 4.70
N PHE A 225 -7.52 2.57 4.44
CA PHE A 225 -8.53 3.04 5.39
C PHE A 225 -9.12 1.91 6.25
N GLY A 226 -8.65 0.68 6.08
CA GLY A 226 -9.00 -0.45 6.92
C GLY A 226 -10.41 -1.00 6.70
N VAL A 227 -11.05 -0.72 5.55
CA VAL A 227 -12.44 -1.12 5.26
C VAL A 227 -12.65 -2.64 5.40
N HIS A 228 -11.68 -3.43 4.95
CA HIS A 228 -11.74 -4.90 4.96
C HIS A 228 -11.17 -5.54 6.24
N GLU A 229 -10.85 -4.76 7.28
CA GLU A 229 -10.36 -5.32 8.54
C GLU A 229 -11.50 -5.92 9.37
N SER A 230 -11.24 -7.06 10.05
CA SER A 230 -12.27 -7.80 10.82
C SER A 230 -12.98 -6.96 11.89
N MET A 231 -12.34 -5.92 12.40
CA MET A 231 -12.86 -5.01 13.42
C MET A 231 -13.22 -3.63 12.86
N SER A 232 -13.26 -3.49 11.53
CA SER A 232 -13.57 -2.22 10.89
C SER A 232 -15.02 -1.81 11.14
N LYS A 233 -15.20 -0.54 11.52
CA LYS A 233 -16.51 0.12 11.59
C LYS A 233 -17.08 0.41 10.19
N TYR A 234 -16.22 0.52 9.18
CA TYR A 234 -16.58 0.90 7.82
C TYR A 234 -16.61 -0.33 6.92
N LYS A 235 -17.64 -0.48 6.10
CA LYS A 235 -17.80 -1.61 5.15
C LYS A 235 -17.50 -1.21 3.72
N SER A 236 -17.49 0.08 3.45
CA SER A 236 -17.09 0.70 2.20
C SER A 236 -16.34 2.00 2.47
N LEU A 237 -15.72 2.57 1.42
CA LEU A 237 -15.17 3.92 1.50
C LEU A 237 -16.27 4.99 1.69
N ASP A 238 -17.52 4.70 1.28
CA ASP A 238 -18.65 5.62 1.41
C ASP A 238 -19.13 5.75 2.87
N ASP A 239 -18.82 4.77 3.74
CA ASP A 239 -19.12 4.84 5.18
C ASP A 239 -18.13 5.74 5.95
N CYS A 240 -16.99 6.04 5.32
CA CYS A 240 -15.91 6.79 5.94
C CYS A 240 -16.27 8.28 6.09
N PRO A 241 -15.61 9.03 7.00
CA PRO A 241 -15.87 10.46 7.22
C PRO A 241 -15.16 11.35 6.18
N PHE A 242 -15.34 11.02 4.90
CA PHE A 242 -14.87 11.77 3.74
C PHE A 242 -15.78 11.45 2.55
N THR A 243 -15.64 12.16 1.44
CA THR A 243 -16.41 11.87 0.22
C THR A 243 -15.55 11.19 -0.83
N VAL A 244 -16.10 10.17 -1.51
CA VAL A 244 -15.51 9.57 -2.72
C VAL A 244 -16.44 9.83 -3.90
N LYS A 245 -15.85 10.23 -5.03
CA LYS A 245 -16.53 10.42 -6.32
C LYS A 245 -15.71 9.77 -7.43
N SER A 246 -16.40 9.07 -8.32
CA SER A 246 -15.79 8.50 -9.53
C SER A 246 -15.60 9.56 -10.62
N GLU A 247 -16.38 10.64 -10.57
CA GLU A 247 -16.27 11.76 -11.49
C GLU A 247 -15.03 12.61 -11.22
N HIS A 248 -14.53 13.25 -12.29
CA HIS A 248 -13.42 14.19 -12.21
C HIS A 248 -13.80 15.45 -11.43
N PHE A 249 -12.86 16.03 -10.68
CA PHE A 249 -13.13 17.18 -9.80
C PHE A 249 -13.79 18.35 -10.54
N THR A 250 -13.40 18.64 -11.78
CA THR A 250 -13.99 19.74 -12.57
C THR A 250 -15.50 19.61 -12.76
N LYS A 251 -16.02 18.38 -12.79
CA LYS A 251 -17.46 18.11 -12.84
C LYS A 251 -18.10 18.20 -11.46
N VAL A 252 -17.42 17.69 -10.43
CA VAL A 252 -17.96 17.63 -9.06
C VAL A 252 -18.09 19.02 -8.44
N VAL A 253 -17.10 19.89 -8.66
CA VAL A 253 -17.06 21.24 -8.09
C VAL A 253 -17.32 22.34 -9.12
N SER A 254 -18.09 22.01 -10.17
CA SER A 254 -18.43 22.95 -11.24
C SER A 254 -19.08 24.21 -10.68
N GLY A 255 -18.63 25.39 -11.12
CA GLY A 255 -19.17 26.68 -10.68
C GLY A 255 -18.59 27.22 -9.36
N ARG A 256 -17.67 26.49 -8.70
CA ARG A 256 -16.92 27.00 -7.54
C ARG A 256 -15.57 27.58 -7.99
N ARG A 257 -15.00 28.49 -7.19
CA ARG A 257 -13.63 28.96 -7.39
C ARG A 257 -12.66 27.84 -7.04
N VAL A 258 -11.93 27.33 -8.03
CA VAL A 258 -11.00 26.21 -7.85
C VAL A 258 -9.56 26.69 -7.87
N VAL A 259 -8.75 26.22 -6.92
CA VAL A 259 -7.30 26.48 -6.87
C VAL A 259 -6.55 25.15 -6.83
N TYR A 260 -5.88 24.82 -7.94
CA TYR A 260 -5.08 23.60 -8.04
C TYR A 260 -3.68 23.82 -7.46
N LEU A 261 -3.36 23.10 -6.38
CA LEU A 261 -2.08 23.16 -5.70
C LEU A 261 -1.04 22.32 -6.44
N SER A 262 0.08 22.95 -6.80
CA SER A 262 1.20 22.27 -7.46
C SER A 262 2.53 22.80 -6.93
N PRO A 263 3.51 21.92 -6.65
CA PRO A 263 4.84 22.35 -6.23
C PRO A 263 5.58 23.17 -7.30
N ASN A 264 5.16 23.08 -8.56
CA ASN A 264 5.74 23.83 -9.67
C ASN A 264 4.92 25.08 -10.02
N ALA A 265 3.96 25.48 -9.17
CA ALA A 265 3.22 26.72 -9.37
C ALA A 265 4.20 27.92 -9.36
N PRO A 266 3.98 28.95 -10.21
CA PRO A 266 4.87 30.11 -10.29
C PRO A 266 4.83 31.00 -9.03
N ARG A 267 3.86 30.76 -8.13
CA ARG A 267 3.57 31.57 -6.96
C ARG A 267 3.15 30.67 -5.80
N ALA A 268 3.52 31.05 -4.58
CA ALA A 268 3.02 30.49 -3.33
C ALA A 268 1.96 31.43 -2.71
N PHE A 269 1.22 30.97 -1.70
CA PHE A 269 0.35 31.85 -0.93
C PHE A 269 1.16 32.72 0.01
N ASP A 270 0.83 34.00 0.06
CA ASP A 270 1.26 34.90 1.12
C ASP A 270 0.32 34.78 2.33
N SER A 271 0.77 35.30 3.49
CA SER A 271 -0.03 35.27 4.71
C SER A 271 -1.36 36.01 4.52
N GLY A 272 -2.48 35.34 4.78
CA GLY A 272 -3.82 35.91 4.65
C GLY A 272 -4.46 35.79 3.27
N GLU A 273 -3.78 35.18 2.29
CA GLU A 273 -4.34 34.94 0.95
C GLU A 273 -5.16 33.65 0.83
N PHE A 274 -5.25 32.89 1.91
CA PHE A 274 -6.06 31.69 1.95
C PHE A 274 -7.54 32.06 1.89
N ASP A 275 -8.24 31.53 0.88
CA ASP A 275 -9.64 31.81 0.61
C ASP A 275 -10.48 30.63 1.13
N HIS A 276 -11.29 30.89 2.15
CA HIS A 276 -12.15 29.88 2.77
C HIS A 276 -13.32 29.43 1.87
N ASP A 277 -13.69 30.24 0.87
CA ASP A 277 -14.78 29.95 -0.07
C ASP A 277 -14.29 29.22 -1.33
N ALA A 278 -12.97 29.16 -1.54
CA ALA A 278 -12.35 28.43 -2.64
C ALA A 278 -12.23 26.93 -2.34
N VAL A 279 -12.31 26.13 -3.40
CA VAL A 279 -12.01 24.70 -3.38
C VAL A 279 -10.55 24.49 -3.77
N TYR A 280 -9.78 23.91 -2.86
CA TYR A 280 -8.40 23.55 -3.10
C TYR A 280 -8.30 22.12 -3.63
N VAL A 281 -7.56 21.93 -4.72
CA VAL A 281 -7.33 20.62 -5.34
C VAL A 281 -5.87 20.25 -5.21
N VAL A 282 -5.60 19.05 -4.69
CA VAL A 282 -4.27 18.44 -4.61
C VAL A 282 -4.22 17.26 -5.56
N GLY A 283 -3.19 17.20 -6.40
CA GLY A 283 -2.97 16.03 -7.25
C GLY A 283 -2.63 14.79 -6.42
N GLY A 284 -3.48 13.76 -6.49
CA GLY A 284 -3.27 12.46 -5.88
C GLY A 284 -2.27 11.64 -6.67
N ILE A 285 -0.99 11.94 -6.54
CA ILE A 285 0.09 11.26 -7.28
C ILE A 285 1.31 10.99 -6.41
N VAL A 286 1.99 9.88 -6.67
CA VAL A 286 3.33 9.58 -6.16
C VAL A 286 4.25 9.35 -7.35
N ASP A 287 5.15 10.30 -7.61
CA ASP A 287 5.93 10.41 -8.85
C ASP A 287 7.43 10.07 -8.66
N LYS A 288 7.79 9.26 -7.66
CA LYS A 288 9.20 8.90 -7.36
C LYS A 288 10.00 8.36 -8.56
N ALA A 289 9.32 7.78 -9.55
CA ALA A 289 9.93 7.26 -10.78
C ALA A 289 9.68 8.15 -12.01
N ILE A 290 8.77 9.12 -11.93
CA ILE A 290 8.36 9.99 -13.03
C ILE A 290 9.04 11.34 -12.86
N ARG A 291 9.92 11.69 -13.80
CA ARG A 291 10.69 12.94 -13.77
C ARG A 291 9.98 14.12 -14.45
N ARG A 292 8.66 14.04 -14.73
CA ARG A 292 7.90 15.10 -15.41
C ARG A 292 6.84 15.72 -14.48
N PRO A 293 6.58 17.04 -14.57
CA PRO A 293 5.65 17.74 -13.69
C PRO A 293 4.18 17.50 -14.11
N VAL A 294 3.64 16.32 -13.77
CA VAL A 294 2.32 15.87 -14.21
C VAL A 294 1.20 16.82 -13.74
N THR A 295 1.16 17.14 -12.45
CA THR A 295 0.08 17.95 -11.85
C THR A 295 0.06 19.39 -12.37
N HIS A 296 1.24 20.01 -12.53
CA HIS A 296 1.35 21.37 -13.07
C HIS A 296 0.90 21.44 -14.55
N ALA A 297 1.28 20.44 -15.35
CA ALA A 297 0.87 20.39 -16.75
C ALA A 297 -0.65 20.22 -16.90
N TRP A 298 -1.29 19.49 -15.98
CA TRP A 298 -2.74 19.36 -15.94
C TRP A 298 -3.43 20.66 -15.48
N ALA A 299 -2.94 21.30 -14.43
CA ALA A 299 -3.48 22.57 -13.95
C ALA A 299 -3.49 23.67 -15.02
N ARG A 300 -2.55 23.68 -15.96
CA ARG A 300 -2.53 24.63 -17.10
C ARG A 300 -3.53 24.31 -18.22
N ARG A 301 -4.00 23.06 -18.30
CA ARG A 301 -4.90 22.57 -19.36
C ARG A 301 -6.36 22.50 -18.93
N SER A 302 -6.61 22.63 -17.63
CA SER A 302 -7.94 22.57 -17.00
C SER A 302 -8.47 23.98 -16.83
#